data_AF-A0A800A9G7-F1
#
_entry.id   AF-A0A800A9G7-F1
#
_cell.length_a   1.000
_cell.length_b   1.000
_cell.length_c   1.000
_cell.angle_alpha   90.00
_cell.angle_beta   90.00
_cell.angle_gamma   90.00
#
_symmetry.space_group_name_H-M   'P 1'
#
loop_
_entity.id
_entity.type
_entity.pdbx_description
1 polymer ?
#
loop_
_entity_poly.entity_id
_entity_poly.type
_entity_poly.pdbx_seq_one_letter_code
_entity_poly.pdbx_strand_id
1 'polypeptide(L)'
;MVDACAPAHAMYHLGMADFAPRLDDIIFTLNRVADLERISKLNGYQHADPDTVSAILEEAARFFAEVMAPLNQIGDQQGSVLTEDGTIKTPDGFKEAYRKFVEAGWAAVHMPADWGGGGFPYTVGVVIEEMYKSANLAFSLCPLLTHGSVEALVAH
;
A
#
# COMPACT_ATOMS: atom_id res chain seq x y z
N MET A 1 -42.87 -20.27 -31.38
CA MET A 1 -43.11 -18.88 -31.84
C MET A 1 -43.71 -18.15 -30.66
N VAL A 2 -43.06 -17.05 -30.24
CA VAL A 2 -43.04 -16.36 -28.93
C VAL A 2 -42.10 -17.05 -27.90
N ASP A 3 -40.86 -16.56 -27.66
CA ASP A 3 -40.43 -15.36 -26.86
C ASP A 3 -41.05 -15.32 -25.46
N ALA A 4 -40.37 -14.96 -24.37
CA ALA A 4 -39.00 -14.61 -24.04
C ALA A 4 -38.97 -14.43 -22.50
N CYS A 5 -37.77 -14.24 -21.94
CA CYS A 5 -37.52 -13.71 -20.58
C CYS A 5 -37.50 -14.73 -19.43
N ALA A 6 -36.49 -15.60 -19.42
CA ALA A 6 -35.80 -15.86 -18.16
C ALA A 6 -34.72 -14.77 -18.00
N PRO A 7 -34.61 -14.09 -16.85
CA PRO A 7 -33.64 -13.03 -16.71
C PRO A 7 -32.25 -13.65 -16.76
N ALA A 8 -31.38 -13.02 -17.55
CA ALA A 8 -29.95 -13.21 -17.46
C ALA A 8 -29.53 -12.87 -16.02
N HIS A 9 -29.43 -13.87 -15.15
CA HIS A 9 -28.46 -13.88 -14.06
C HIS A 9 -27.06 -13.98 -14.68
N ALA A 10 -26.73 -13.01 -15.54
CA ALA A 10 -25.37 -12.63 -15.79
C ALA A 10 -24.84 -12.21 -14.43
N MET A 11 -23.83 -12.94 -13.98
CA MET A 11 -23.07 -12.68 -12.78
C MET A 11 -22.64 -11.21 -12.79
N TYR A 12 -23.38 -10.36 -12.10
CA TYR A 12 -22.77 -9.23 -11.44
C TYR A 12 -21.91 -9.85 -10.35
N HIS A 13 -20.69 -10.26 -10.70
CA HIS A 13 -19.58 -9.94 -9.82
C HIS A 13 -19.72 -8.43 -9.61
N LEU A 14 -20.27 -8.03 -8.46
CA LEU A 14 -20.05 -6.69 -7.95
C LEU A 14 -18.53 -6.58 -7.86
N GLY A 15 -17.90 -6.10 -8.94
CA GLY A 15 -16.50 -5.73 -8.96
C GLY A 15 -16.36 -4.70 -7.87
N MET A 16 -15.76 -5.13 -6.77
CA MET A 16 -15.34 -4.28 -5.66
C MET A 16 -14.63 -3.06 -6.24
N ALA A 17 -14.86 -1.87 -5.69
CA ALA A 17 -14.28 -0.63 -6.21
C ALA A 17 -12.80 -0.82 -6.56
N ASP A 18 -12.47 -0.70 -7.85
CA ASP A 18 -11.10 -0.86 -8.33
C ASP A 18 -10.23 0.20 -7.66
N PHE A 19 -9.31 -0.22 -6.80
CA PHE A 19 -8.29 0.67 -6.26
C PHE A 19 -7.37 1.08 -7.42
N ALA A 20 -7.49 2.33 -7.85
CA ALA A 20 -6.70 2.91 -8.92
C ALA A 20 -6.19 4.29 -8.47
N PRO A 21 -4.98 4.37 -7.88
CA PRO A 21 -4.42 5.64 -7.46
C PRO A 21 -4.17 6.53 -8.69
N ARG A 22 -4.41 7.84 -8.55
CA ARG A 22 -4.20 8.81 -9.63
C ARG A 22 -2.71 9.14 -9.75
N LEU A 23 -1.95 8.23 -10.36
CA LEU A 23 -0.49 8.36 -10.48
C LEU A 23 -0.07 9.67 -11.15
N ASP A 24 -0.77 10.12 -12.18
CA ASP A 24 -0.46 11.39 -12.85
C ASP A 24 -0.52 12.59 -11.88
N ASP A 25 -1.54 12.65 -11.03
CA ASP A 25 -1.71 13.73 -10.04
C ASP A 25 -0.66 13.64 -8.93
N ILE A 26 -0.34 12.42 -8.48
CA ILE A 26 0.68 12.15 -7.47
C ILE A 26 2.06 12.57 -8.00
N ILE A 27 2.43 12.12 -9.20
CA ILE A 27 3.71 12.42 -9.86
C ILE A 27 3.79 13.92 -10.15
N PHE A 28 2.71 14.54 -10.62
CA PHE A 28 2.64 15.99 -10.78
C PHE A 28 2.90 16.70 -9.45
N THR A 29 2.25 16.29 -8.37
CA THR A 29 2.39 16.91 -7.04
C THR A 29 3.83 16.77 -6.52
N LEU A 30 4.42 15.58 -6.63
CA LEU A 30 5.81 15.34 -6.24
C LEU A 30 6.78 16.23 -7.03
N ASN A 31 6.61 16.33 -8.34
CA ASN A 31 7.53 17.06 -9.20
C ASN A 31 7.34 18.57 -9.15
N ARG A 32 6.09 19.06 -9.05
CA ARG A 32 5.77 20.49 -9.20
C ARG A 32 5.52 21.22 -7.89
N VAL A 33 5.06 20.50 -6.86
CA VAL A 33 4.73 21.10 -5.55
C VAL A 33 5.79 20.76 -4.52
N ALA A 34 6.16 19.48 -4.40
CA ALA A 34 7.16 19.03 -3.43
C ALA A 34 8.61 19.25 -3.90
N ASP A 35 8.82 19.52 -5.20
CA ASP A 35 10.12 19.74 -5.82
C ASP A 35 11.07 18.53 -5.63
N LEU A 36 10.62 17.37 -6.09
CA LEU A 36 11.35 16.10 -5.99
C LEU A 36 12.76 16.16 -6.61
N GLU A 37 12.95 16.93 -7.69
CA GLU A 37 14.26 17.12 -8.32
C GLU A 37 15.26 17.80 -7.36
N ARG A 38 14.81 18.77 -6.57
CA ARG A 38 15.66 19.38 -5.54
C ARG A 38 15.90 18.41 -4.38
N ILE A 39 14.90 17.62 -3.99
CA ILE A 39 15.03 16.62 -2.92
C ILE A 39 16.06 15.55 -3.30
N SER A 40 16.05 15.06 -4.54
CA SER A 40 16.98 14.02 -5.00
C SER A 40 18.43 14.50 -5.02
N LYS A 41 18.68 15.82 -5.09
CA LYS A 41 20.04 16.39 -5.01
C LYS A 41 20.58 16.48 -3.58
N LEU A 42 19.78 16.19 -2.55
CA LEU A 42 20.25 16.14 -1.17
C LEU A 42 21.13 14.91 -0.93
N ASN A 43 22.07 15.02 0.01
CA ASN A 43 22.97 13.93 0.33
C ASN A 43 22.20 12.71 0.85
N GLY A 44 22.37 11.56 0.20
CA GLY A 44 21.70 10.30 0.54
C GLY A 44 20.43 10.01 -0.25
N TYR A 45 19.97 10.92 -1.12
CA TYR A 45 18.75 10.75 -1.92
C TYR A 45 18.98 10.79 -3.43
N GLN A 46 20.23 10.71 -3.89
CA GLN A 46 20.58 10.80 -5.30
C GLN A 46 20.00 9.66 -6.15
N HIS A 47 19.62 8.54 -5.52
CA HIS A 47 18.91 7.42 -6.16
C HIS A 47 17.41 7.65 -6.30
N ALA A 48 16.84 8.66 -5.64
CA ALA A 48 15.42 8.98 -5.67
C ALA A 48 15.10 10.08 -6.71
N ASP A 49 15.66 9.96 -7.92
CA ASP A 49 15.34 10.84 -9.03
C ASP A 49 13.87 10.65 -9.51
N PRO A 50 13.29 11.63 -10.23
CA PRO A 50 11.89 11.56 -10.66
C PRO A 50 11.50 10.34 -11.48
N ASP A 51 12.40 9.81 -12.32
CA ASP A 51 12.09 8.65 -13.17
C ASP A 51 12.06 7.38 -12.31
N THR A 52 13.06 7.23 -11.43
CA THR A 52 13.11 6.12 -10.46
C THR A 52 11.89 6.12 -9.54
N VAL A 53 11.52 7.27 -8.99
CA VAL A 53 10.34 7.40 -8.12
C VAL A 53 9.07 7.07 -8.90
N SER A 54 8.92 7.55 -10.13
CA SER A 54 7.73 7.27 -10.95
C SER A 54 7.56 5.76 -11.20
N ALA A 55 8.65 5.06 -11.56
CA ALA A 55 8.62 3.61 -11.76
C ALA A 55 8.24 2.84 -10.48
N ILE A 56 8.74 3.27 -9.32
CA ILE A 56 8.39 2.66 -8.02
C ILE A 56 6.91 2.88 -7.69
N LEU A 57 6.37 4.06 -7.97
CA LEU A 57 4.96 4.37 -7.72
C LEU A 57 4.03 3.56 -8.63
N GLU A 58 4.40 3.32 -9.90
CA GLU A 58 3.66 2.43 -10.80
C GLU A 58 3.61 0.99 -10.26
N GLU A 59 4.76 0.48 -9.81
CA GLU A 59 4.84 -0.87 -9.25
C GLU A 59 4.08 -0.99 -7.92
N ALA A 60 4.16 0.04 -7.07
CA ALA A 60 3.40 0.10 -5.83
C ALA A 60 1.89 0.11 -6.10
N ALA A 61 1.42 0.93 -7.05
CA ALA A 61 0.03 0.99 -7.45
C ALA A 61 -0.49 -0.38 -7.91
N ARG A 62 0.28 -1.07 -8.77
CA ARG A 62 -0.03 -2.43 -9.23
C ARG A 62 -0.10 -3.40 -8.05
N PHE A 63 0.93 -3.43 -7.21
CA PHE A 63 0.99 -4.33 -6.06
C PHE A 63 -0.20 -4.14 -5.11
N PHE A 64 -0.52 -2.90 -4.75
CA PHE A 64 -1.62 -2.63 -3.82
C PHE A 64 -2.99 -2.90 -4.42
N ALA A 65 -3.17 -2.68 -5.73
CA ALA A 65 -4.38 -3.06 -6.45
C ALA A 65 -4.58 -4.58 -6.51
N GLU A 66 -3.50 -5.35 -6.74
CA GLU A 66 -3.58 -6.80 -6.90
C GLU A 66 -3.61 -7.56 -5.55
N VAL A 67 -2.90 -7.05 -4.54
CA VAL A 67 -2.65 -7.79 -3.29
C VAL A 67 -3.51 -7.27 -2.13
N MET A 68 -3.71 -5.95 -2.01
CA MET A 68 -4.33 -5.36 -0.81
C MET A 68 -5.79 -4.98 -0.99
N ALA A 69 -6.12 -4.32 -2.11
CA ALA A 69 -7.48 -3.85 -2.38
C ALA A 69 -8.54 -4.98 -2.35
N PRO A 70 -8.28 -6.20 -2.89
CA PRO A 70 -9.23 -7.30 -2.82
C PRO A 70 -9.52 -7.76 -1.38
N LEU A 71 -8.62 -7.47 -0.44
CA LEU A 71 -8.79 -7.84 0.97
C LEU A 71 -9.56 -6.78 1.78
N ASN A 72 -9.87 -5.62 1.21
CA ASN A 72 -10.49 -4.53 1.97
C ASN A 72 -11.88 -4.92 2.49
N GLN A 73 -12.74 -5.43 1.62
CA GLN A 73 -14.07 -5.90 1.99
C GLN A 73 -14.03 -7.14 2.91
N ILE A 74 -13.06 -8.02 2.70
CA ILE A 74 -12.85 -9.20 3.57
C ILE A 74 -12.48 -8.74 4.98
N GLY A 75 -11.57 -7.76 5.08
CA GLY A 75 -11.16 -7.16 6.34
C GLY A 75 -12.32 -6.55 7.12
N ASP A 76 -13.16 -5.78 6.44
CA ASP A 76 -14.36 -5.15 7.01
C ASP A 76 -15.39 -6.18 7.52
N GLN A 77 -15.65 -7.22 6.72
CA GLN A 77 -16.66 -8.23 7.05
C GLN A 77 -16.24 -9.18 8.17
N GLN A 78 -14.97 -9.58 8.19
CA GLN A 78 -14.48 -10.58 9.13
C GLN A 78 -13.98 -9.97 10.45
N GLY A 79 -13.32 -8.82 10.38
CA GLY A 79 -12.63 -8.21 11.52
C GLY A 79 -11.55 -9.12 12.14
N SER A 80 -10.98 -8.65 13.25
CA SER A 80 -10.07 -9.45 14.08
C SER A 80 -10.80 -10.03 15.28
N VAL A 81 -10.56 -11.30 15.59
CA VAL A 81 -11.24 -12.04 16.66
C VAL A 81 -10.23 -12.53 17.69
N LEU A 82 -10.51 -12.25 18.97
CA LEU A 82 -9.82 -12.88 20.10
C LEU A 82 -10.33 -14.31 20.28
N THR A 83 -9.43 -15.29 20.19
CA THR A 83 -9.74 -16.70 20.36
C THR A 83 -9.69 -17.12 21.83
N GLU A 84 -10.24 -18.29 22.16
CA GLU A 84 -10.30 -18.81 23.54
C GLU A 84 -8.91 -19.03 24.17
N ASP A 85 -7.88 -19.28 23.36
CA ASP A 85 -6.49 -19.44 23.78
C ASP A 85 -5.72 -18.11 23.93
N GLY A 86 -6.40 -16.97 23.71
CA GLY A 86 -5.83 -15.63 23.84
C GLY A 86 -5.07 -15.13 22.61
N THR A 87 -5.07 -15.89 21.49
CA THR A 87 -4.49 -15.43 20.23
C THR A 87 -5.46 -14.55 19.43
N ILE A 88 -4.95 -13.83 18.43
CA ILE A 88 -5.78 -13.03 17.51
C ILE A 88 -5.85 -13.72 16.16
N LYS A 89 -7.07 -14.04 15.71
CA LYS A 89 -7.34 -14.40 14.32
C LYS A 89 -7.61 -13.13 13.53
N THR A 90 -6.75 -12.83 12.56
CA THR A 90 -6.93 -11.75 11.59
C THR A 90 -7.86 -12.19 10.45
N PRO A 91 -8.41 -11.25 9.65
CA PRO A 91 -9.13 -11.57 8.43
C PRO A 91 -8.33 -12.50 7.51
N ASP A 92 -9.04 -13.35 6.77
CA ASP A 92 -8.45 -14.27 5.82
C ASP A 92 -7.65 -13.51 4.75
N GLY A 93 -6.45 -14.01 4.42
CA GLY A 93 -5.55 -13.41 3.45
C GLY A 93 -4.64 -12.30 3.97
N PHE A 94 -4.93 -11.70 5.15
CA PHE A 94 -4.09 -10.62 5.69
C PHE A 94 -2.66 -11.09 6.00
N LYS A 95 -2.49 -12.30 6.54
CA LYS A 95 -1.16 -12.84 6.87
C LYS A 95 -0.31 -13.03 5.62
N GLU A 96 -0.90 -13.59 4.57
CA GLU A 96 -0.25 -13.81 3.28
C GLU A 96 0.09 -12.49 2.58
N ALA A 97 -0.83 -11.52 2.60
CA ALA A 97 -0.59 -10.18 2.06
C ALA A 97 0.49 -9.42 2.83
N TYR A 98 0.51 -9.52 4.16
CA TYR A 98 1.55 -8.91 4.99
C TYR A 98 2.94 -9.48 4.69
N ARG A 99 3.05 -10.80 4.51
CA ARG A 99 4.31 -11.41 4.09
C ARG A 99 4.75 -10.88 2.72
N LYS A 100 3.86 -10.85 1.72
CA LYS A 100 4.18 -10.29 0.40
C LYS A 100 4.60 -8.83 0.47
N PHE A 101 3.93 -8.03 1.31
CA PHE A 101 4.22 -6.62 1.54
C PHE A 101 5.63 -6.41 2.11
N VAL A 102 6.03 -7.23 3.08
CA VAL A 102 7.37 -7.21 3.66
C VAL A 102 8.42 -7.71 2.66
N GLU A 103 8.16 -8.82 1.97
CA GLU A 103 9.07 -9.40 0.97
C GLU A 103 9.34 -8.45 -0.21
N ALA A 104 8.34 -7.66 -0.60
CA ALA A 104 8.47 -6.64 -1.63
C ALA A 104 9.14 -5.34 -1.13
N GLY A 105 9.46 -5.22 0.16
CA GLY A 105 10.15 -4.07 0.74
C GLY A 105 9.28 -2.85 1.05
N TRP A 106 7.96 -2.94 0.83
CA TRP A 106 7.05 -1.81 1.00
C TRP A 106 6.93 -1.30 2.45
N ALA A 107 7.23 -2.16 3.42
CA ALA A 107 7.27 -1.81 4.84
C ALA A 107 8.44 -0.88 5.22
N ALA A 108 9.44 -0.74 4.35
CA ALA A 108 10.71 -0.10 4.72
C ALA A 108 11.22 0.90 3.68
N VAL A 109 10.36 1.40 2.79
CA VAL A 109 10.74 2.25 1.64
C VAL A 109 11.62 3.44 2.06
N HIS A 110 11.21 4.18 3.09
CA HIS A 110 11.95 5.36 3.58
C HIS A 110 12.83 5.06 4.80
N MET A 111 12.85 3.80 5.27
CA MET A 111 13.66 3.41 6.43
C MET A 111 15.16 3.41 6.06
N PRO A 112 16.07 3.56 7.03
CA PRO A 112 17.49 3.70 6.74
C PRO A 112 18.08 2.44 6.09
N ALA A 113 18.93 2.64 5.08
CA ALA A 113 19.54 1.55 4.31
C ALA A 113 20.46 0.64 5.15
N ASP A 114 21.09 1.18 6.20
CA ASP A 114 21.94 0.41 7.14
C ASP A 114 21.19 -0.72 7.84
N TRP A 115 19.86 -0.64 7.92
CA TRP A 115 18.97 -1.63 8.51
C TRP A 115 18.13 -2.38 7.46
N GLY A 116 18.52 -2.30 6.18
CA GLY A 116 17.83 -2.95 5.07
C GLY A 116 16.60 -2.20 4.53
N GLY A 117 16.44 -0.92 4.88
CA GLY A 117 15.42 -0.05 4.29
C GLY A 117 15.80 0.45 2.90
N GLY A 118 14.84 1.06 2.21
CA GLY A 118 15.03 1.62 0.86
C GLY A 118 15.75 2.97 0.83
N GLY A 119 15.87 3.66 1.98
CA GLY A 119 16.56 4.95 2.08
C GLY A 119 15.95 6.06 1.24
N PHE A 120 14.70 5.92 0.78
CA PHE A 120 14.03 6.97 0.01
C PHE A 120 13.68 8.18 0.89
N PRO A 121 13.53 9.37 0.29
CA PRO A 121 12.98 10.52 1.00
C PRO A 121 11.64 10.20 1.65
N TYR A 122 11.40 10.74 2.84
CA TYR A 122 10.12 10.57 3.55
C TYR A 122 8.91 10.95 2.69
N THR A 123 9.05 11.97 1.82
CA THR A 123 8.01 12.37 0.86
C THR A 123 7.56 11.22 -0.05
N VAL A 124 8.48 10.36 -0.50
CA VAL A 124 8.15 9.16 -1.29
C VAL A 124 7.47 8.12 -0.41
N GLY A 125 7.96 7.94 0.81
CA GLY A 125 7.34 7.09 1.83
C GLY A 125 5.87 7.44 2.07
N VAL A 126 5.56 8.72 2.28
CA VAL A 126 4.18 9.22 2.49
C VAL A 126 3.25 8.83 1.36
N VAL A 127 3.69 8.94 0.10
CA VAL A 127 2.86 8.57 -1.06
C VAL A 127 2.60 7.07 -1.11
N ILE A 128 3.61 6.24 -0.85
CA ILE A 128 3.43 4.77 -0.76
C ILE A 128 2.45 4.43 0.38
N GLU A 129 2.58 5.11 1.52
CA GLU A 129 1.66 4.94 2.63
C GLU A 129 0.22 5.33 2.30
N GLU A 130 0.02 6.45 1.61
CA GLU A 130 -1.28 6.87 1.13
C GLU A 130 -1.91 5.80 0.25
N MET A 131 -1.14 5.21 -0.68
CA MET A 131 -1.65 4.19 -1.59
C MET A 131 -2.13 2.95 -0.83
N TYR A 132 -1.31 2.35 0.03
CA TYR A 132 -1.75 1.13 0.71
C TYR A 132 -2.83 1.38 1.77
N LYS A 133 -2.82 2.56 2.42
CA LYS A 133 -3.91 2.97 3.34
C LYS A 133 -5.22 3.16 2.58
N SER A 134 -5.17 3.69 1.37
CA SER A 134 -6.34 3.87 0.51
C SER A 134 -6.84 2.55 -0.07
N ALA A 135 -5.93 1.61 -0.39
CA ALA A 135 -6.29 0.29 -0.86
C ALA A 135 -6.98 -0.55 0.23
N ASN A 136 -6.47 -0.50 1.47
CA ASN A 136 -7.03 -1.24 2.60
C ASN A 136 -6.63 -0.60 3.94
N LEU A 137 -7.50 0.25 4.48
CA LEU A 137 -7.24 0.99 5.72
C LEU A 137 -7.09 0.04 6.92
N ALA A 138 -7.91 -1.03 6.99
CA ALA A 138 -7.83 -1.99 8.09
C ALA A 138 -6.48 -2.74 8.10
N PHE A 139 -6.00 -3.16 6.93
CA PHE A 139 -4.68 -3.78 6.77
C PHE A 139 -3.55 -2.81 7.13
N SER A 140 -3.69 -1.53 6.79
CA SER A 140 -2.66 -0.51 7.02
C SER A 140 -2.26 -0.34 8.50
N LEU A 141 -3.11 -0.77 9.44
CA LEU A 141 -2.81 -0.77 10.87
C LEU A 141 -1.77 -1.82 11.27
N CYS A 142 -1.60 -2.89 10.48
CA CYS A 142 -0.62 -3.93 10.75
C CYS A 142 0.83 -3.40 10.74
N PRO A 143 1.30 -2.66 9.72
CA PRO A 143 2.64 -2.05 9.75
C PRO A 143 2.72 -0.74 10.55
N LEU A 144 1.60 -0.02 10.76
CA LEU A 144 1.60 1.35 11.29
C LEU A 144 2.39 1.53 12.60
N LEU A 145 2.07 0.74 13.63
CA LEU A 145 2.74 0.86 14.94
C LEU A 145 4.19 0.38 14.88
N THR A 146 4.50 -0.53 13.96
CA THR A 146 5.87 -0.98 13.73
C THR A 146 6.71 0.15 13.17
N HIS A 147 6.20 0.92 12.19
CA HIS A 147 6.91 2.09 11.64
C HIS A 147 7.24 3.10 12.75
N GLY A 148 6.24 3.52 13.54
CA GLY A 148 6.47 4.48 14.63
C GLY A 148 7.41 3.96 15.72
N SER A 149 7.38 2.66 16.01
CA SER A 149 8.32 2.04 16.96
C SER A 149 9.76 2.06 16.42
N VAL A 150 9.95 1.78 15.13
CA VAL A 150 11.26 1.86 14.48
C VAL A 150 11.78 3.30 14.49
N GLU A 151 10.95 4.28 14.14
CA GLU A 151 11.32 5.70 14.18
C GLU A 151 11.76 6.13 15.58
N ALA A 152 11.02 5.72 16.62
CA ALA A 152 11.38 6.03 18.01
C ALA A 152 12.73 5.43 18.42
N LEU A 153 13.02 4.18 18.01
CA LEU A 153 14.30 3.51 18.27
C LEU A 153 15.47 4.12 17.48
N VAL A 154 15.21 4.67 16.29
CA VAL A 154 16.23 5.35 15.50
C VAL A 154 16.55 6.73 16.09
N ALA A 155 15.58 7.39 16.71
CA ALA A 155 15.73 8.75 17.24
C ALA A 155 16.33 8.82 18.65
N HIS A 156 16.24 7.76 19.46
CA HIS A 156 16.50 7.79 20.91
C HIS A 156 17.28 6.55 21.40
#